data_AF-A0AB40BNM5-F1
#
_entry.id   AF-A0AB40BNM5-F1
#
_cell.length_a   1.000
_cell.length_b   1.000
_cell.length_c   1.000
_cell.angle_alpha   90.00
_cell.angle_beta   90.00
_cell.angle_gamma   90.00
#
_symmetry.space_group_name_H-M   'P 1'
#
loop_
_entity.id
_entity.type
_entity.pdbx_description
1 polymer ?
#
loop_
_entity_poly.entity_id
_entity_poly.type
_entity_poly.pdbx_seq_one_letter_code
_entity_poly.pdbx_strand_id
1 'polypeptide(L)'
;MVAPATLALGPCAALPPAATVAGKGFVFLPAAVAVDSDQSGSIQTEEKEKPMKYYFVVANAKFMLDEEEHFRELLFERLRLFGERDKEQDFWLVIEPKFLDKFPNITKRLNRPAVALVSTNGPWIT
;
A
#
# COMPACT_ATOMS: atom_id res chain seq x y z
N MET A 1 48.05 -24.41 16.11
CA MET A 1 47.15 -25.20 16.99
C MET A 1 46.21 -24.23 17.70
N VAL A 2 45.13 -23.81 17.04
CA VAL A 2 43.94 -23.17 17.66
C VAL A 2 42.75 -23.48 16.73
N ALA A 3 41.68 -23.99 17.32
CA ALA A 3 40.50 -24.57 16.68
C ALA A 3 39.42 -23.51 16.34
N PRO A 4 38.44 -23.83 15.46
CA PRO A 4 37.33 -22.94 15.11
C PRO A 4 36.18 -23.02 16.12
N ALA A 5 35.60 -21.88 16.49
CA ALA A 5 34.43 -21.79 17.34
C ALA A 5 33.14 -21.74 16.49
N THR A 6 32.28 -22.74 16.69
CA THR A 6 30.94 -22.87 16.11
C THR A 6 29.92 -22.18 17.03
N LEU A 7 29.06 -21.32 16.48
CA LEU A 7 27.92 -20.73 17.19
C LEU A 7 26.65 -21.55 16.91
N ALA A 8 26.09 -22.15 17.95
CA ALA A 8 24.81 -22.85 17.93
C ALA A 8 23.66 -21.88 18.24
N LEU A 9 22.60 -21.93 17.42
CA LEU A 9 21.32 -21.26 17.64
C LEU A 9 20.49 -22.03 18.67
N GLY A 10 20.10 -21.36 19.76
CA GLY A 10 19.14 -21.88 20.74
C GLY A 10 17.70 -21.44 20.44
N PRO A 11 16.68 -22.25 20.75
CA PRO A 11 15.27 -21.94 20.51
C PRO A 11 14.69 -21.03 21.61
N CYS A 12 13.96 -19.98 21.20
CA CYS A 12 13.23 -19.08 22.09
C CYS A 12 11.85 -19.67 22.43
N ALA A 13 11.63 -19.95 23.71
CA ALA A 13 10.40 -20.51 24.27
C ALA A 13 9.36 -19.41 24.59
N ALA A 14 8.12 -19.69 24.20
CA ALA A 14 6.82 -19.45 24.84
C ALA A 14 6.49 -18.14 25.63
N LEU A 15 5.35 -17.56 25.23
CA LEU A 15 4.26 -16.85 25.97
C LEU A 15 4.08 -17.24 27.47
N PRO A 16 3.33 -16.50 28.33
CA PRO A 16 2.40 -15.37 28.08
C PRO A 16 2.45 -14.21 29.11
N PRO A 17 1.55 -13.21 29.01
CA PRO A 17 0.82 -12.84 30.23
C PRO A 17 -0.70 -12.68 30.08
N ALA A 18 -1.36 -12.96 31.21
CA ALA A 18 -2.79 -12.89 31.47
C ALA A 18 -3.32 -11.45 31.57
N ALA A 19 -4.62 -11.26 31.29
CA ALA A 19 -5.51 -10.40 32.09
C ALA A 19 -6.98 -10.62 31.70
N THR A 20 -7.76 -11.06 32.69
CA THR A 20 -9.23 -10.96 32.75
C THR A 20 -9.61 -9.55 33.19
N VAL A 21 -10.58 -8.91 32.52
CA VAL A 21 -11.47 -7.95 33.18
C VAL A 21 -12.85 -7.96 32.55
N ALA A 22 -13.87 -8.04 33.42
CA ALA A 22 -15.28 -8.09 33.11
C ALA A 22 -15.85 -6.69 32.84
N GLY A 23 -16.78 -6.59 31.87
CA GLY A 23 -17.55 -5.39 31.59
C GLY A 23 -18.96 -5.76 31.10
N LYS A 24 -19.98 -5.28 31.84
CA LYS A 24 -21.41 -5.57 31.67
C LYS A 24 -22.01 -4.93 30.42
N GLY A 25 -22.88 -5.70 29.76
CA GLY A 25 -24.20 -5.24 29.30
C GLY A 25 -24.28 -4.62 27.90
N PHE A 26 -24.87 -5.37 26.96
CA PHE A 26 -26.08 -4.98 26.22
C PHE A 26 -26.57 -6.20 25.42
N VAL A 27 -27.83 -6.58 25.62
CA VAL A 27 -28.46 -7.70 24.91
C VAL A 27 -28.99 -7.15 23.58
N PHE A 28 -28.51 -7.67 22.46
CA PHE A 28 -29.17 -7.55 21.18
C PHE A 28 -29.31 -8.95 20.59
N LEU A 29 -30.54 -9.45 20.50
CA LEU A 29 -30.85 -10.64 19.73
C LEU A 29 -30.87 -10.26 18.25
N PRO A 30 -30.31 -11.07 17.34
CA PRO A 30 -30.83 -11.14 15.99
C PRO A 30 -31.64 -12.44 15.80
N ALA A 31 -32.84 -12.24 15.26
CA ALA A 31 -33.76 -13.27 14.80
C ALA A 31 -33.14 -14.15 13.72
N ALA A 32 -33.43 -15.45 13.76
CA ALA A 32 -33.17 -16.37 12.66
C ALA A 32 -34.09 -16.03 11.48
N VAL A 33 -33.50 -15.70 10.32
CA VAL A 33 -34.19 -15.68 9.03
C VAL A 33 -33.41 -16.59 8.08
N ALA A 34 -34.18 -17.43 7.40
CA ALA A 34 -33.76 -18.61 6.66
C ALA A 34 -32.82 -18.32 5.48
N VAL A 35 -32.00 -19.33 5.22
CA VAL A 35 -31.23 -19.54 3.99
C VAL A 35 -32.20 -19.76 2.83
N ASP A 36 -32.09 -18.92 1.80
CA ASP A 36 -32.50 -19.27 0.43
C ASP A 36 -31.30 -18.95 -0.46
N SER A 37 -30.60 -20.01 -0.85
CA SER A 37 -29.67 -19.98 -1.98
C SER A 37 -30.51 -19.98 -3.24
N ASP A 38 -30.28 -18.99 -4.09
CA ASP A 38 -30.21 -19.14 -5.55
C ASP A 38 -30.51 -17.79 -6.21
N GLN A 39 -29.52 -16.90 -6.25
CA GLN A 39 -29.23 -16.14 -7.46
C GLN A 39 -27.71 -15.98 -7.55
N SER A 40 -27.11 -16.86 -8.33
CA SER A 40 -25.87 -16.64 -9.06
C SER A 40 -25.99 -15.35 -9.88
N GLY A 41 -25.83 -14.23 -9.18
CA GLY A 41 -25.60 -12.93 -9.78
C GLY A 41 -24.35 -13.03 -10.63
N SER A 42 -24.56 -13.00 -11.93
CA SER A 42 -23.53 -13.03 -12.97
C SER A 42 -22.33 -12.19 -12.57
N ILE A 43 -21.20 -12.86 -12.29
CA ILE A 43 -19.90 -12.24 -12.44
C ILE A 43 -19.78 -11.93 -13.92
N GLN A 44 -20.13 -10.70 -14.31
CA GLN A 44 -19.75 -10.16 -15.61
C GLN A 44 -18.29 -9.75 -15.49
N THR A 45 -17.41 -10.73 -15.49
CA THR A 45 -16.02 -10.53 -15.92
C THR A 45 -16.06 -10.44 -17.43
N GLU A 46 -16.50 -9.28 -17.93
CA GLU A 46 -16.11 -8.84 -19.25
C GLU A 46 -14.70 -8.24 -19.11
N GLU A 47 -13.71 -9.12 -18.93
CA GLU A 47 -12.29 -8.83 -19.04
C GLU A 47 -11.97 -8.54 -20.51
N LYS A 48 -12.40 -7.37 -20.97
CA LYS A 48 -11.77 -6.73 -22.10
C LYS A 48 -10.41 -6.28 -21.59
N GLU A 49 -9.36 -7.07 -21.87
CA GLU A 49 -7.94 -6.73 -21.61
C GLU A 49 -7.60 -5.38 -22.26
N LYS A 50 -7.94 -4.30 -21.56
CA LYS A 50 -7.45 -2.97 -21.87
C LYS A 50 -6.04 -2.92 -21.30
N PRO A 51 -5.04 -2.47 -22.07
CA PRO A 51 -3.69 -2.33 -21.53
C PRO A 51 -3.74 -1.42 -20.31
N MET A 52 -3.33 -1.94 -19.15
CA MET A 52 -3.24 -1.17 -17.92
C MET A 52 -2.22 -0.05 -18.13
N LYS A 53 -2.70 1.20 -18.10
CA LYS A 53 -1.86 2.38 -18.28
C LYS A 53 -1.48 2.92 -16.91
N TYR A 54 -0.17 3.13 -16.73
CA TYR A 54 0.38 3.77 -15.54
C TYR A 54 0.90 5.15 -15.92
N TYR A 55 0.56 6.12 -15.08
CA TYR A 55 0.99 7.49 -15.18
C TYR A 55 1.97 7.76 -14.05
N PHE A 56 2.99 8.55 -14.31
CA PHE A 56 3.99 8.84 -13.29
C PHE A 56 4.50 10.28 -13.37
N VAL A 57 4.77 10.86 -12.20
CA VAL A 57 5.51 12.11 -12.03
C VAL A 57 6.85 11.76 -11.39
N VAL A 58 7.94 12.31 -11.91
CA VAL A 58 9.27 12.11 -11.33
C VAL A 58 9.85 13.45 -10.90
N ALA A 59 10.40 13.52 -9.69
CA ALA A 59 11.16 14.66 -9.22
C ALA A 59 12.31 14.21 -8.28
N ASN A 60 13.13 15.16 -7.87
CA ASN A 60 14.18 14.94 -6.88
C ASN A 60 13.55 14.54 -5.53
N ALA A 61 14.11 13.56 -4.83
CA ALA A 61 13.60 13.10 -3.54
C ALA A 61 13.59 14.24 -2.51
N LYS A 62 14.65 15.06 -2.48
CA LYS A 62 14.73 16.21 -1.58
C LYS A 62 13.58 17.19 -1.83
N PHE A 63 13.27 17.43 -3.10
CA PHE A 63 12.16 18.30 -3.48
C PHE A 63 10.81 17.70 -3.07
N MET A 64 10.53 16.43 -3.40
CA MET A 64 9.23 15.80 -3.11
C MET A 64 9.00 15.50 -1.63
N LEU A 65 10.05 15.27 -0.83
CA LEU A 65 9.93 14.79 0.55
C LEU A 65 10.26 15.85 1.60
N ASP A 66 11.23 16.74 1.32
CA ASP A 66 11.73 17.70 2.32
C ASP A 66 11.24 19.13 2.05
N GLU A 67 11.10 19.53 0.79
CA GLU A 67 10.77 20.92 0.43
C GLU A 67 9.25 21.12 0.24
N GLU A 68 8.53 20.10 -0.24
CA GLU A 68 7.11 20.21 -0.59
C GLU A 68 6.20 19.58 0.49
N GLU A 69 6.01 20.27 1.62
CA GLU A 69 5.16 19.81 2.73
C GLU A 69 3.71 19.55 2.28
N HIS A 70 3.15 20.42 1.45
CA HIS A 70 1.81 20.28 0.89
C HIS A 70 1.62 18.98 0.09
N PHE A 71 2.65 18.53 -0.62
CA PHE A 71 2.56 17.29 -1.38
C PHE A 71 2.41 16.07 -0.47
N ARG A 72 3.11 16.06 0.67
CA ARG A 72 3.00 15.00 1.66
C ARG A 72 1.61 14.99 2.29
N GLU A 73 1.10 16.16 2.67
CA GLU A 73 -0.25 16.31 3.22
C GLU A 73 -1.31 15.78 2.25
N LEU A 74 -1.22 16.12 0.96
CA LEU A 74 -2.13 15.62 -0.08
C LEU A 74 -2.10 14.09 -0.20
N LEU A 75 -0.90 13.47 -0.12
CA LEU A 75 -0.78 12.01 -0.16
C LEU A 75 -1.37 11.35 1.09
N PHE A 76 -1.14 11.92 2.27
CA PHE A 76 -1.71 11.40 3.53
C PHE A 76 -3.23 11.50 3.55
N GLU A 77 -3.77 12.66 3.17
CA GLU A 77 -5.21 12.87 3.11
C GLU A 77 -5.85 11.95 2.06
N ARG A 78 -5.19 11.76 0.91
CA ARG A 78 -5.67 10.80 -0.09
C ARG A 78 -5.65 9.37 0.46
N LEU A 79 -4.58 8.94 1.13
CA LEU A 79 -4.50 7.60 1.72
C LEU A 79 -5.64 7.39 2.73
N ARG A 80 -5.90 8.39 3.58
CA ARG A 80 -7.02 8.38 4.51
C ARG A 80 -8.37 8.29 3.80
N LEU A 81 -8.59 9.08 2.75
CA LEU A 81 -9.83 9.08 1.96
C LEU A 81 -10.10 7.74 1.28
N PHE A 82 -9.05 7.01 0.88
CA PHE A 82 -9.20 5.66 0.33
C PHE A 82 -9.60 4.65 1.41
N GLY A 83 -8.99 4.75 2.60
CA GLY A 83 -9.38 3.94 3.76
C GLY A 83 -10.81 4.23 4.24
N GLU A 84 -11.23 5.49 4.26
CA GLU A 84 -12.59 5.89 4.67
C GLU A 84 -13.68 5.48 3.65
N ARG A 85 -13.31 5.30 2.38
CA ARG A 85 -14.25 4.96 1.30
C ARG A 85 -14.15 3.49 0.86
N ASP A 86 -13.41 2.66 1.57
CA ASP A 86 -13.11 1.26 1.20
C ASP A 86 -12.66 1.12 -0.27
N LYS A 87 -11.83 2.05 -0.74
CA LYS A 87 -11.28 2.04 -2.10
C LYS A 87 -9.90 1.42 -2.12
N GLU A 88 -9.63 0.62 -3.14
CA GLU A 88 -8.29 0.09 -3.37
C GLU A 88 -7.29 1.20 -3.73
N GLN A 89 -6.13 1.17 -3.08
CA GLN A 89 -5.07 2.14 -3.32
C GLN A 89 -4.54 2.02 -4.75
N ASP A 90 -4.63 3.12 -5.49
CA ASP A 90 -4.30 3.20 -6.91
C ASP A 90 -2.99 3.98 -7.20
N PHE A 91 -2.22 4.29 -6.16
CA PHE A 91 -1.01 5.09 -6.25
C PHE A 91 0.12 4.61 -5.33
N TRP A 92 1.36 4.79 -5.77
CA TRP A 92 2.56 4.39 -5.04
C TRP A 92 3.70 5.39 -5.22
N LEU A 93 4.49 5.57 -4.16
CA LEU A 93 5.72 6.32 -4.20
C LEU A 93 6.90 5.36 -4.34
N VAL A 94 7.65 5.48 -5.43
CA VAL A 94 8.79 4.61 -5.75
C VAL A 94 10.08 5.41 -5.63
N ILE A 95 10.92 5.02 -4.67
CA ILE A 95 12.26 5.59 -4.48
C ILE A 95 13.19 4.94 -5.50
N GLU A 96 13.96 5.76 -6.22
CA GLU A 96 14.91 5.36 -7.24
C GLU A 96 14.36 4.31 -8.22
N PRO A 97 13.30 4.67 -8.98
CA PRO A 97 12.65 3.73 -9.87
C PRO A 97 13.61 3.27 -10.97
N LYS A 98 13.81 1.95 -11.08
CA LYS A 98 14.67 1.33 -12.11
C LYS A 98 14.17 1.56 -13.55
N PHE A 99 12.89 1.89 -13.73
CA PHE A 99 12.34 2.16 -15.05
C PHE A 99 12.77 3.53 -15.63
N LEU A 100 13.36 4.42 -14.83
CA LEU A 100 13.93 5.69 -15.32
C LEU A 100 15.06 5.49 -16.32
N ASP A 101 15.73 4.34 -16.32
CA ASP A 101 16.82 4.03 -17.24
C ASP A 101 16.34 4.00 -18.71
N LYS A 102 15.05 3.71 -18.92
CA LYS A 102 14.40 3.75 -20.24
C LYS A 102 14.18 5.17 -20.76
N PHE A 103 14.25 6.17 -19.87
CA PHE A 103 13.98 7.58 -20.18
C PHE A 103 15.19 8.47 -19.88
N PRO A 104 16.27 8.37 -20.67
CA PRO A 104 17.50 9.13 -20.42
C PRO A 104 17.30 10.65 -20.50
N ASN A 105 16.27 11.11 -21.22
CA ASN A 105 15.95 12.54 -21.32
C ASN A 105 15.46 13.15 -20.00
N ILE A 106 14.72 12.38 -19.20
CA ILE A 106 14.20 12.80 -17.90
C ILE A 106 15.33 12.71 -16.86
N THR A 107 16.08 11.61 -16.86
CA THR A 107 17.20 11.37 -15.93
C THR A 107 18.30 12.43 -16.01
N LYS A 108 18.55 13.04 -17.18
CA LYS A 108 19.53 14.13 -17.33
C LYS A 108 19.16 15.42 -16.61
N ARG A 109 17.87 15.66 -16.40
CA ARG A 109 17.35 16.89 -15.76
C ARG A 109 17.17 16.73 -14.26
N LEU A 110 17.18 15.50 -13.77
CA LEU A 110 16.92 15.16 -12.38
C LEU A 110 18.21 14.87 -11.64
N ASN A 111 18.41 15.55 -10.52
CA ASN A 111 19.45 15.20 -9.56
C ASN A 111 19.01 13.96 -8.77
N ARG A 112 19.90 12.98 -8.60
CA ARG A 112 19.67 11.80 -7.76
C ARG A 112 19.90 12.16 -6.29
N PRO A 113 19.11 11.60 -5.34
CA PRO A 113 18.11 10.54 -5.50
C PRO A 113 16.80 11.03 -6.16
N ALA A 114 16.23 10.21 -7.05
CA ALA A 114 14.97 10.51 -7.74
C ALA A 114 13.83 9.68 -7.16
N VAL A 115 12.64 10.28 -7.07
CA VAL A 115 11.41 9.64 -6.59
C VAL A 115 10.35 9.76 -7.67
N ALA A 116 9.57 8.70 -7.89
CA ALA A 116 8.41 8.73 -8.76
C ALA A 116 7.12 8.48 -7.99
N LEU A 117 6.12 9.32 -8.21
CA LEU A 117 4.73 9.04 -7.89
C LEU A 117 4.12 8.31 -9.08
N VAL A 118 3.62 7.10 -8.89
CA VAL A 118 3.00 6.27 -9.92
C VAL A 118 1.54 6.06 -9.58
N SER A 119 0.64 6.19 -10.55
CA SER A 119 -0.78 5.89 -10.38
C SER A 119 -1.40 5.32 -11.65
N THR A 120 -2.48 4.55 -11.51
CA THR A 120 -3.33 4.11 -12.64
C THR A 120 -4.32 5.21 -13.06
N ASN A 121 -4.47 6.28 -12.28
CA ASN A 121 -5.41 7.37 -12.50
C ASN A 121 -4.75 8.54 -13.25
N GLY A 122 -4.96 8.59 -14.57
CA GLY A 122 -4.37 9.62 -15.45
C GLY A 122 -4.73 11.07 -15.10
N PRO A 123 -6.03 11.40 -14.91
CA PRO A 123 -6.47 12.76 -14.53
C PRO A 123 -5.91 13.28 -13.21
N TRP A 124 -5.42 12.41 -12.33
CA TRP A 124 -4.79 12.83 -11.08
C TRP A 124 -3.31 13.19 -11.26
N ILE A 125 -2.66 12.64 -12.27
CA ILE A 125 -1.23 12.80 -12.56
C ILE A 125 -0.97 13.88 -13.64
N THR A 126 -1.97 14.19 -14.47
CA THR A 126 -1.90 15.17 -15.58
C THR A 126 -2.39 16.53 -15.12
#